data_AF-A0A1Z5TNN2-F1
#
_entry.id   AF-A0A1Z5TNN2-F1
#
_cell.length_a   1.000
_cell.length_b   1.000
_cell.length_c   1.000
_cell.angle_alpha   90.00
_cell.angle_beta   90.00
_cell.angle_gamma   90.00
#
_symmetry.space_group_name_H-M   'P 1'
#
loop_
_entity.id
_entity.type
_entity.pdbx_description
1 polymer ?
#
loop_
_entity_poly.entity_id
_entity_poly.type
_entity_poly.pdbx_seq_one_letter_code
_entity_poly.pdbx_strand_id
1 'polypeptide(L)'
;MKVSQVAAVLAVTASASAAPWKDGKKSWGGHWKGGWKNGHEEKCMDGPFEFTSTYSVVATPDQVVNSDNEFTGGLEGTKGFYEYGINSKEDYICWNIVLENFRGEYQSAADTSTHIHEAPKGQAGPPRLAFPNPVPVGDGKKRISIGCMMGPYETGIVSNGQDTGAGFTVKQIEDNPSAFFTDVHSSLAVPGAVRGQLS
;
A
#
# COMPACT_ATOMS: atom_id res chain seq x y z
N MET A 1 50.04 22.62 -33.53
CA MET A 1 50.56 21.46 -32.78
C MET A 1 49.61 21.20 -31.63
N LYS A 2 49.11 19.96 -31.53
CA LYS A 2 48.13 19.49 -30.55
C LYS A 2 48.84 19.20 -29.23
N VAL A 3 48.28 19.61 -28.10
CA VAL A 3 48.61 19.04 -26.79
C VAL A 3 47.31 18.81 -26.02
N SER A 4 47.06 17.53 -25.73
CA SER A 4 45.92 16.97 -25.04
C SER A 4 45.78 17.49 -23.61
N GLN A 5 44.54 17.73 -23.17
CA GLN A 5 44.18 17.62 -21.76
C GLN A 5 43.29 16.39 -21.59
N VAL A 6 43.78 15.46 -20.79
CA VAL A 6 43.11 14.21 -20.42
C VAL A 6 42.24 14.52 -19.20
N ALA A 7 40.92 14.49 -19.37
CA ALA A 7 39.99 14.52 -18.25
C ALA A 7 39.87 13.10 -17.66
N ALA A 8 40.31 12.93 -16.42
CA ALA A 8 40.13 11.70 -15.66
C ALA A 8 38.64 11.57 -15.26
N VAL A 9 37.97 10.57 -15.82
CA VAL A 9 36.61 10.19 -15.40
C VAL A 9 36.75 9.24 -14.21
N LEU A 10 36.42 9.73 -13.01
CA LEU A 10 36.26 8.88 -11.83
C LEU A 10 34.97 8.07 -11.98
N ALA A 11 35.11 6.79 -12.29
CA ALA A 11 34.00 5.84 -12.25
C ALA A 11 33.59 5.57 -10.80
N VAL A 12 32.40 6.02 -10.41
CA VAL A 12 31.76 5.59 -9.17
C VAL A 12 31.17 4.21 -9.43
N THR A 13 31.78 3.17 -8.89
CA THR A 13 31.20 1.82 -8.87
C THR A 13 30.09 1.80 -7.83
N ALA A 14 28.84 1.91 -8.27
CA ALA A 14 27.69 1.53 -7.48
C ALA A 14 27.66 0.00 -7.36
N SER A 15 28.05 -0.54 -6.21
CA SER A 15 27.83 -1.93 -5.86
C SER A 15 26.36 -2.14 -5.50
N ALA A 16 25.52 -2.36 -6.52
CA ALA A 16 24.19 -2.93 -6.33
C ALA A 16 24.34 -4.45 -6.12
N SER A 17 24.18 -4.91 -4.89
CA SER A 17 24.01 -6.33 -4.60
C SER A 17 22.60 -6.76 -5.01
N ALA A 18 22.40 -7.13 -6.27
CA ALA A 18 21.21 -7.83 -6.71
C ALA A 18 21.31 -9.29 -6.26
N ALA A 19 20.58 -9.66 -5.20
CA ALA A 19 20.33 -11.06 -4.92
C ALA A 19 19.41 -11.63 -6.01
N PRO A 20 19.67 -12.85 -6.51
CA PRO A 20 18.90 -13.42 -7.61
C PRO A 20 17.47 -13.71 -7.16
N TRP A 21 16.52 -13.00 -7.75
CA TRP A 21 15.09 -13.31 -7.67
C TRP A 21 14.87 -14.63 -8.42
N LYS A 22 14.81 -15.73 -7.67
CA LYS A 22 14.36 -17.01 -8.22
C LYS A 22 12.84 -16.99 -8.32
N ASP A 23 12.41 -17.35 -9.52
CA ASP A 23 11.04 -17.44 -10.00
C ASP A 23 10.03 -18.04 -9.01
N GLY A 24 8.82 -17.49 -9.09
CA GLY A 24 7.64 -18.34 -9.14
C GLY A 24 6.87 -18.49 -7.83
N LYS A 25 5.74 -17.77 -7.78
CA LYS A 25 4.51 -18.15 -7.08
C LYS A 25 4.63 -18.35 -5.56
N LYS A 26 4.43 -17.28 -4.78
CA LYS A 26 3.62 -17.34 -3.55
C LYS A 26 2.86 -16.02 -3.36
N SER A 27 1.61 -16.03 -3.79
CA SER A 27 0.54 -15.27 -3.17
C SER A 27 0.64 -15.47 -1.65
N TRP A 28 0.44 -14.40 -0.88
CA TRP A 28 0.34 -14.39 0.58
C TRP A 28 -0.94 -15.13 1.03
N GLY A 29 -1.03 -16.42 0.70
CA GLY A 29 -2.24 -17.20 0.87
C GLY A 29 -2.06 -18.59 0.26
N GLY A 30 -1.37 -19.47 0.98
CA GLY A 30 -1.11 -20.82 0.47
C GLY A 30 -0.74 -21.81 1.56
N HIS A 31 -1.77 -22.38 2.18
CA HIS A 31 -1.74 -23.64 2.94
C HIS A 31 -0.98 -23.63 4.28
N TRP A 32 -1.68 -23.19 5.34
CA TRP A 32 -1.51 -23.81 6.65
C TRP A 32 -2.06 -25.24 6.59
N LYS A 33 -1.19 -26.21 6.29
CA LYS A 33 -1.40 -27.64 6.53
C LYS A 33 -0.26 -28.15 7.39
N GLY A 34 -0.50 -28.23 8.69
CA GLY A 34 0.45 -28.78 9.65
C GLY A 34 -0.24 -29.02 10.97
N GLY A 35 -0.91 -30.18 11.08
CA GLY A 35 -1.39 -30.67 12.36
C GLY A 35 -0.22 -30.88 13.31
N TRP A 36 -0.43 -30.52 14.57
CA TRP A 36 0.55 -30.64 15.63
C TRP A 36 0.81 -32.13 15.91
N LYS A 37 2.00 -32.62 15.58
CA LYS A 37 2.54 -33.87 16.12
C LYS A 37 3.96 -33.64 16.62
N ASN A 38 4.06 -33.61 17.94
CA ASN A 38 5.14 -34.07 18.79
C ASN A 38 6.59 -33.77 18.38
N GLY A 39 7.19 -32.83 19.13
CA GLY A 39 8.54 -33.01 19.67
C GLY A 39 9.64 -32.38 18.84
N HIS A 40 10.28 -31.36 19.43
CA HIS A 40 11.61 -30.90 19.06
C HIS A 40 11.80 -30.45 17.60
N GLU A 41 11.17 -29.34 17.24
CA GLU A 41 11.63 -28.53 16.11
C GLU A 41 11.82 -27.11 16.63
N GLU A 42 13.05 -26.60 16.49
CA GLU A 42 13.40 -25.21 16.75
C GLU A 42 12.34 -24.33 16.10
N LYS A 43 11.65 -23.51 16.91
CA LYS A 43 10.76 -22.46 16.44
C LYS A 43 11.48 -21.72 15.32
N CYS A 44 11.05 -21.90 14.07
CA CYS A 44 11.23 -20.85 13.08
C CYS A 44 10.63 -19.63 13.75
N MET A 45 11.48 -18.67 14.14
CA MET A 45 11.06 -17.53 14.95
C MET A 45 9.83 -16.93 14.31
N ASP A 46 8.75 -16.81 15.08
CA ASP A 46 7.65 -15.92 14.74
C ASP A 46 8.30 -14.61 14.26
N GLY A 47 7.92 -14.13 13.07
CA GLY A 47 8.53 -12.94 12.49
C GLY A 47 8.51 -11.76 13.46
N PRO A 48 9.25 -10.67 13.21
CA PRO A 48 9.36 -9.55 14.17
C PRO A 48 8.03 -8.83 14.46
N PHE A 49 6.92 -9.23 13.81
CA PHE A 49 5.59 -8.65 13.93
C PHE A 49 4.56 -9.76 14.25
N GLU A 50 3.70 -9.50 15.23
CA GLU A 50 2.48 -10.28 15.49
C GLU A 50 1.30 -9.53 14.88
N PHE A 51 0.59 -10.15 13.93
CA PHE A 51 -0.63 -9.56 13.38
C PHE A 51 -1.86 -10.20 14.01
N THR A 52 -2.78 -9.36 14.50
CA THR A 52 -4.13 -9.78 14.93
C THR A 52 -5.03 -10.09 13.73
N SER A 53 -4.78 -9.47 12.58
CA SER A 53 -5.46 -9.78 11.31
C SER A 53 -4.60 -9.42 10.09
N THR A 54 -4.96 -9.99 8.94
CA THR A 54 -4.35 -9.68 7.65
C THR A 54 -5.42 -9.51 6.57
N TYR A 55 -5.21 -8.61 5.62
CA TYR A 55 -6.13 -8.34 4.52
C TYR A 55 -5.39 -8.34 3.18
N SER A 56 -6.01 -8.94 2.17
CA SER A 56 -5.53 -8.93 0.78
C SER A 56 -6.61 -8.31 -0.11
N VAL A 57 -6.33 -7.14 -0.66
CA VAL A 57 -7.29 -6.37 -1.47
C VAL A 57 -6.77 -6.18 -2.88
N VAL A 58 -7.61 -6.48 -3.87
CA VAL A 58 -7.37 -6.15 -5.27
C VAL A 58 -8.22 -4.94 -5.63
N ALA A 59 -7.56 -3.82 -5.91
CA ALA A 59 -8.20 -2.58 -6.31
C ALA A 59 -8.21 -2.44 -7.83
N THR A 60 -9.34 -2.01 -8.37
CA THR A 60 -9.54 -1.85 -9.81
C THR A 60 -10.22 -0.51 -10.14
N PRO A 61 -10.11 -0.01 -11.39
CA PRO A 61 -10.65 1.29 -11.78
C PRO A 61 -12.19 1.35 -11.73
N ASP A 62 -12.87 0.22 -11.99
CA ASP A 62 -14.34 0.12 -12.06
C ASP A 62 -15.05 0.29 -10.72
N GLN A 63 -14.31 0.37 -9.61
CA GLN A 63 -14.85 0.58 -8.27
C GLN A 63 -14.74 2.04 -7.81
N VAL A 64 -14.06 2.90 -8.56
CA VAL A 64 -13.80 4.30 -8.16
C VAL A 64 -15.07 5.13 -8.28
N VAL A 65 -15.37 5.89 -7.23
CA VAL A 65 -16.48 6.86 -7.17
C VAL A 65 -15.95 8.26 -6.84
N ASN A 66 -16.66 9.30 -7.27
CA ASN A 66 -16.39 10.68 -6.87
C ASN A 66 -17.04 11.01 -5.50
N SER A 67 -16.91 12.27 -5.06
CA SER A 67 -17.51 12.77 -3.81
C SER A 67 -19.04 12.68 -3.76
N ASP A 68 -19.69 12.62 -4.92
CA ASP A 68 -21.14 12.50 -5.06
C ASP A 68 -21.60 11.02 -5.15
N ASN A 69 -20.67 10.08 -4.95
CA ASN A 69 -20.86 8.63 -5.06
C ASN A 69 -21.18 8.13 -6.47
N GLU A 70 -20.80 8.89 -7.51
CA GLU A 70 -20.95 8.49 -8.90
C GLU A 70 -19.69 7.76 -9.38
N PHE A 71 -19.87 6.65 -10.11
CA PHE A 71 -18.76 5.90 -10.68
C PHE A 71 -18.01 6.72 -11.74
N THR A 72 -16.69 6.79 -11.63
CA THR A 72 -15.85 7.56 -12.55
C THR A 72 -15.05 6.68 -13.52
N GLY A 73 -14.93 5.38 -13.22
CA GLY A 73 -14.18 4.42 -14.03
C GLY A 73 -12.67 4.42 -13.81
N GLY A 74 -12.15 5.24 -12.88
CA GLY A 74 -10.75 5.26 -12.47
C GLY A 74 -9.74 5.40 -13.62
N LEU A 75 -8.51 4.90 -13.41
CA LEU A 75 -7.45 4.92 -14.42
C LEU A 75 -7.35 3.56 -15.13
N GLU A 76 -7.92 3.48 -16.33
CA GLU A 76 -7.96 2.27 -17.15
C GLU A 76 -6.59 1.56 -17.25
N GLY A 77 -6.63 0.23 -17.09
CA GLY A 77 -5.47 -0.66 -17.15
C GLY A 77 -4.66 -0.77 -15.85
N THR A 78 -4.90 0.12 -14.88
CA THR A 78 -4.23 0.10 -13.57
C THR A 78 -4.81 -1.00 -12.69
N LYS A 79 -3.95 -1.67 -11.92
CA LYS A 79 -4.36 -2.56 -10.83
C LYS A 79 -3.55 -2.24 -9.58
N GLY A 80 -4.19 -2.32 -8.42
CA GLY A 80 -3.51 -2.26 -7.14
C GLY A 80 -3.69 -3.56 -6.36
N PHE A 81 -2.61 -4.03 -5.74
CA PHE A 81 -2.58 -5.16 -4.83
C PHE A 81 -2.12 -4.64 -3.48
N TYR A 82 -2.97 -4.79 -2.47
CA TYR A 82 -2.75 -4.25 -1.14
C TYR A 82 -2.78 -5.40 -0.16
N GLU A 83 -1.63 -5.69 0.44
CA GLU A 83 -1.50 -6.64 1.53
C GLU A 83 -1.29 -5.86 2.82
N TYR A 84 -2.14 -6.10 3.82
CA TYR A 84 -2.07 -5.46 5.13
C TYR A 84 -1.92 -6.50 6.22
N GLY A 85 -1.11 -6.19 7.23
CA GLY A 85 -1.08 -6.87 8.52
C GLY A 85 -1.35 -5.85 9.61
N ILE A 86 -2.34 -6.10 10.44
CA ILE A 86 -2.79 -5.21 11.52
C ILE A 86 -2.49 -5.86 12.86
N ASN A 87 -2.07 -5.06 13.84
CA ASN A 87 -2.11 -5.41 15.25
C ASN A 87 -2.95 -4.38 16.01
N SER A 88 -4.16 -4.76 16.39
CA SER A 88 -5.09 -3.89 17.12
C SER A 88 -4.79 -3.73 18.61
N LYS A 89 -3.92 -4.59 19.16
CA LYS A 89 -3.47 -4.46 20.56
C LYS A 89 -2.46 -3.33 20.72
N GLU A 90 -1.59 -3.17 19.72
CA GLU A 90 -0.51 -2.17 19.69
C GLU A 90 -0.79 -1.00 18.73
N ASP A 91 -1.95 -1.00 18.08
CA ASP A 91 -2.39 0.00 17.12
C ASP A 91 -1.33 0.30 16.04
N TYR A 92 -0.90 -0.73 15.33
CA TYR A 92 -0.05 -0.59 14.15
C TYR A 92 -0.56 -1.38 12.95
N ILE A 93 -0.15 -0.93 11.78
CA ILE A 93 -0.41 -1.57 10.49
C ILE A 93 0.89 -1.64 9.68
N CYS A 94 1.16 -2.81 9.14
CA CYS A 94 2.17 -3.05 8.11
C CYS A 94 1.50 -3.25 6.76
N TRP A 95 2.17 -2.84 5.69
CA TRP A 95 1.64 -2.96 4.33
C TRP A 95 2.70 -3.42 3.33
N ASN A 96 2.21 -4.05 2.27
CA ASN A 96 2.90 -4.22 1.00
C ASN A 96 1.91 -3.90 -0.12
N ILE A 97 2.13 -2.75 -0.77
CA ILE A 97 1.27 -2.20 -1.81
C ILE A 97 2.03 -2.25 -3.13
N VAL A 98 1.43 -2.89 -4.13
CA VAL A 98 1.97 -3.00 -5.48
C VAL A 98 0.96 -2.43 -6.47
N LEU A 99 1.39 -1.46 -7.26
CA LEU A 99 0.62 -0.93 -8.37
C LEU A 99 1.21 -1.42 -9.68
N GLU A 100 0.36 -1.88 -10.59
CA GLU A 100 0.72 -2.24 -11.96
C GLU A 100 0.06 -1.29 -12.94
N ASN A 101 0.83 -0.84 -13.94
CA ASN A 101 0.40 0.08 -15.01
C ASN A 101 -0.15 1.42 -14.51
N PHE A 102 0.22 1.86 -13.30
CA PHE A 102 -0.10 3.20 -12.82
C PHE A 102 0.59 4.26 -13.69
N ARG A 103 -0.15 5.30 -14.08
CA ARG A 103 0.31 6.40 -14.92
C ARG A 103 0.00 7.74 -14.27
N GLY A 104 0.70 8.77 -14.72
CA GLY A 104 0.59 10.12 -14.17
C GLY A 104 1.40 10.31 -12.89
N GLU A 105 1.15 11.45 -12.27
CA GLU A 105 1.76 11.86 -11.01
C GLU A 105 0.83 11.56 -9.84
N TYR A 106 1.39 11.35 -8.66
CA TYR A 106 0.58 11.26 -7.45
C TYR A 106 -0.05 12.63 -7.16
N GLN A 107 -1.36 12.64 -6.96
CA GLN A 107 -2.12 13.86 -6.69
C GLN A 107 -3.30 13.55 -5.77
N SER A 108 -3.34 14.19 -4.62
CA SER A 108 -4.38 14.07 -3.60
C SER A 108 -4.46 15.37 -2.81
N ALA A 109 -5.57 15.59 -2.11
CA ALA A 109 -5.68 16.66 -1.12
C ALA A 109 -5.00 16.29 0.20
N ALA A 110 -4.84 14.99 0.49
CA ALA A 110 -4.15 14.45 1.65
C ALA A 110 -2.62 14.52 1.48
N ASP A 111 -1.87 14.24 2.55
CA ASP A 111 -0.40 14.29 2.55
C ASP A 111 0.25 13.32 1.54
N THR A 112 -0.44 12.22 1.27
CA THR A 112 -0.06 11.25 0.23
C THR A 112 -1.26 10.97 -0.66
N SER A 113 -1.10 10.09 -1.64
CA SER A 113 -2.15 9.73 -2.59
C SER A 113 -2.59 8.28 -2.45
N THR A 114 -2.15 7.56 -1.42
CA THR A 114 -2.45 6.14 -1.21
C THR A 114 -3.05 5.99 0.17
N HIS A 115 -4.27 5.47 0.28
CA HIS A 115 -5.01 5.56 1.54
C HIS A 115 -5.76 4.29 1.92
N ILE A 116 -6.21 4.26 3.18
CA ILE A 116 -7.45 3.57 3.56
C ILE A 116 -8.46 4.65 3.96
N HIS A 117 -9.67 4.54 3.42
CA HIS A 117 -10.83 5.38 3.71
C HIS A 117 -11.87 4.59 4.50
N GLU A 118 -12.68 5.31 5.30
CA GLU A 118 -13.84 4.77 6.00
C GLU A 118 -15.12 5.10 5.24
N ALA A 119 -15.59 4.15 4.43
CA ALA A 119 -16.95 4.11 3.90
C ALA A 119 -17.28 2.72 3.32
N PRO A 120 -18.57 2.36 3.26
CA PRO A 120 -19.00 1.11 2.64
C PRO A 120 -18.76 1.13 1.12
N LYS A 121 -18.90 -0.05 0.51
CA LYS A 121 -18.74 -0.22 -0.94
C LYS A 121 -19.62 0.74 -1.73
N GLY A 122 -19.00 1.43 -2.70
CA GLY A 122 -19.67 2.38 -3.58
C GLY A 122 -19.92 3.76 -2.97
N GLN A 123 -19.46 4.02 -1.74
CA GLN A 123 -19.56 5.34 -1.12
C GLN A 123 -18.19 5.97 -0.89
N ALA A 124 -18.10 7.29 -1.07
CA ALA A 124 -16.95 8.09 -0.65
C ALA A 124 -16.97 8.27 0.88
N GLY A 125 -15.79 8.42 1.46
CA GLY A 125 -15.60 8.61 2.88
C GLY A 125 -14.27 9.31 3.17
N PRO A 126 -14.03 9.79 4.40
CA PRO A 126 -12.77 10.41 4.76
C PRO A 126 -11.61 9.39 4.74
N PRO A 127 -10.38 9.81 4.36
CA PRO A 127 -9.21 8.99 4.59
C PRO A 127 -8.97 8.86 6.09
N ARG A 128 -8.57 7.67 6.53
CA ARG A 128 -8.17 7.40 7.93
C ARG A 128 -6.69 7.08 8.06
N LEU A 129 -6.09 6.55 7.00
CA LEU A 129 -4.68 6.21 6.91
C LEU A 129 -4.10 6.75 5.61
N ALA A 130 -2.96 7.42 5.68
CA ALA A 130 -2.18 7.87 4.53
C ALA A 130 -0.85 7.12 4.48
N PHE A 131 -0.59 6.43 3.37
CA PHE A 131 0.61 5.62 3.18
C PHE A 131 1.62 6.31 2.25
N PRO A 132 2.94 6.11 2.46
CA PRO A 132 3.93 6.51 1.46
C PRO A 132 3.55 5.97 0.08
N ASN A 133 3.51 6.86 -0.91
CA ASN A 133 3.14 6.52 -2.27
C ASN A 133 4.10 5.46 -2.86
N PRO A 134 3.59 4.43 -3.54
CA PRO A 134 4.44 3.42 -4.18
C PRO A 134 5.47 4.03 -5.14
N VAL A 135 6.72 3.62 -5.06
CA VAL A 135 7.79 4.14 -5.94
C VAL A 135 8.07 3.17 -7.09
N PRO A 136 8.41 3.66 -8.30
CA PRO A 136 8.74 2.78 -9.43
C PRO A 136 9.87 1.80 -9.10
N VAL A 137 9.73 0.56 -9.56
CA VAL A 137 10.77 -0.48 -9.47
C VAL A 137 11.04 -1.09 -10.84
N GLY A 138 12.27 -1.57 -11.05
CA GLY A 138 12.66 -2.27 -12.28
C GLY A 138 12.43 -1.44 -13.55
N ASP A 139 11.62 -1.96 -14.47
CA ASP A 139 11.27 -1.31 -15.75
C ASP A 139 10.24 -0.16 -15.62
N GLY A 140 9.83 0.15 -14.39
CA GLY A 140 8.90 1.24 -14.08
C GLY A 140 7.42 0.89 -14.26
N LYS A 141 7.08 -0.32 -14.74
CA LYS A 141 5.67 -0.75 -14.87
C LYS A 141 5.02 -1.11 -13.54
N LYS A 142 5.85 -1.37 -12.52
CA LYS A 142 5.42 -1.61 -11.16
C LYS A 142 5.86 -0.47 -10.26
N ARG A 143 5.01 -0.12 -9.31
CA ARG A 143 5.36 0.74 -8.19
C ARG A 143 5.10 0.01 -6.88
N ILE A 144 5.99 0.13 -5.90
CA ILE A 144 5.91 -0.60 -4.63
C ILE A 144 6.04 0.34 -3.43
N SER A 145 5.21 0.15 -2.42
CA SER A 145 5.35 0.73 -1.08
C SER A 145 5.30 -0.38 -0.05
N ILE A 146 6.29 -0.45 0.83
CA ILE A 146 6.35 -1.43 1.93
C ILE A 146 6.75 -0.68 3.19
N GLY A 147 6.07 -0.96 4.30
CA GLY A 147 6.41 -0.35 5.57
C GLY A 147 5.47 -0.78 6.69
N CYS A 148 5.70 -0.21 7.85
CA CYS A 148 4.81 -0.29 9.00
C CYS A 148 4.69 1.09 9.63
N MET A 149 3.55 1.38 10.23
CA MET A 149 3.30 2.61 10.97
C MET A 149 2.41 2.30 12.17
N MET A 150 2.60 3.08 13.22
CA MET A 150 1.88 2.97 14.50
C MET A 150 1.13 4.28 14.73
N GLY A 151 -0.01 4.21 15.40
CA GLY A 151 -0.79 5.39 15.78
C GLY A 151 -0.01 6.35 16.71
N PRO A 152 -0.47 7.60 16.85
CA PRO A 152 -1.64 8.19 16.21
C PRO A 152 -1.42 8.42 14.70
N TYR A 153 -2.50 8.31 13.93
CA TYR A 153 -2.48 8.47 12.48
C TYR A 153 -2.91 9.87 12.06
N GLU A 154 -2.32 10.35 10.97
CA GLU A 154 -2.66 11.61 10.33
C GLU A 154 -2.79 11.41 8.82
N THR A 155 -3.58 12.27 8.20
CA THR A 155 -3.87 12.22 6.77
C THR A 155 -3.61 13.56 6.07
N GLY A 156 -3.49 14.65 6.82
CA GLY A 156 -3.37 16.02 6.32
C GLY A 156 -4.71 16.65 5.94
N ILE A 157 -5.81 15.90 6.01
CA ILE A 157 -7.16 16.40 5.73
C ILE A 157 -7.83 16.82 7.03
N VAL A 158 -8.14 18.10 7.15
CA VAL A 158 -8.89 18.63 8.29
C VAL A 158 -10.38 18.69 7.96
N SER A 159 -11.20 18.03 8.77
CA SER A 159 -12.66 18.10 8.71
C SER A 159 -13.22 18.40 10.09
N ASN A 160 -14.17 19.34 10.18
CA ASN A 160 -14.75 19.80 11.47
C ASN A 160 -13.70 20.22 12.52
N GLY A 161 -12.55 20.74 12.08
CA GLY A 161 -11.48 21.23 12.95
C GLY A 161 -10.49 20.17 13.45
N GLN A 162 -10.56 18.93 12.96
CA GLN A 162 -9.61 17.85 13.30
C GLN A 162 -9.12 17.10 12.06
N ASP A 163 -7.91 16.55 12.11
CA ASP A 163 -7.42 15.65 11.06
C ASP A 163 -8.34 14.42 10.95
N THR A 164 -8.60 13.94 9.73
CA THR A 164 -9.47 12.78 9.53
C THR A 164 -8.87 11.46 10.03
N GLY A 165 -7.57 11.37 10.26
CA GLY A 165 -6.92 10.27 10.98
C GLY A 165 -7.00 10.40 12.50
N ALA A 166 -7.34 11.58 13.04
CA ALA A 166 -7.34 11.80 14.48
C ALA A 166 -8.35 10.90 15.20
N GLY A 167 -7.88 10.15 16.20
CA GLY A 167 -8.71 9.21 16.98
C GLY A 167 -9.08 7.92 16.27
N PHE A 168 -8.65 7.73 15.02
CA PHE A 168 -8.77 6.45 14.33
C PHE A 168 -7.81 5.42 14.95
N THR A 169 -8.26 4.17 15.05
CA THR A 169 -7.42 3.03 15.43
C THR A 169 -7.65 1.88 14.46
N VAL A 170 -6.63 1.08 14.20
CA VAL A 170 -6.71 -0.06 13.27
C VAL A 170 -7.68 -1.14 13.74
N LYS A 171 -8.03 -1.14 15.03
CA LYS A 171 -9.10 -1.99 15.58
C LYS A 171 -10.45 -1.75 14.87
N GLN A 172 -10.72 -0.53 14.43
CA GLN A 172 -11.98 -0.22 13.72
C GLN A 172 -12.08 -0.98 12.39
N ILE A 173 -10.95 -1.21 11.71
CA ILE A 173 -10.90 -2.07 10.50
C ILE A 173 -11.21 -3.52 10.87
N GLU A 174 -10.67 -4.04 11.97
CA GLU A 174 -10.95 -5.41 12.42
C GLU A 174 -12.41 -5.62 12.84
N ASP A 175 -13.00 -4.62 13.48
CA ASP A 175 -14.38 -4.68 13.94
C ASP A 175 -15.38 -4.66 12.77
N ASN A 176 -15.05 -3.97 11.67
CA ASN A 176 -15.90 -3.93 10.47
C ASN A 176 -15.09 -3.64 9.19
N PRO A 177 -14.40 -4.62 8.58
CA PRO A 177 -13.55 -4.38 7.42
C PRO A 177 -14.34 -3.89 6.21
N SER A 178 -15.60 -4.32 6.08
CA SER A 178 -16.49 -3.91 4.98
C SER A 178 -16.86 -2.42 5.01
N ALA A 179 -16.57 -1.70 6.10
CA ALA A 179 -16.70 -0.24 6.18
C ALA A 179 -15.44 0.51 5.70
N PHE A 180 -14.41 -0.19 5.22
CA PHE A 180 -13.15 0.40 4.79
C PHE A 180 -12.77 -0.01 3.37
N PHE A 181 -12.20 0.92 2.62
CA PHE A 181 -11.64 0.66 1.30
C PHE A 181 -10.25 1.26 1.18
N THR A 182 -9.44 0.72 0.28
CA THR A 182 -8.15 1.29 -0.10
C THR A 182 -8.19 1.79 -1.53
N ASP A 183 -7.38 2.81 -1.81
CA ASP A 183 -7.24 3.41 -3.12
C ASP A 183 -5.83 3.95 -3.35
N VAL A 184 -5.63 4.46 -4.56
CA VAL A 184 -4.53 5.37 -4.87
C VAL A 184 -5.01 6.39 -5.89
N HIS A 185 -4.59 7.65 -5.79
CA HIS A 185 -4.97 8.74 -6.67
C HIS A 185 -3.86 9.08 -7.67
N SER A 186 -4.28 9.54 -8.85
CA SER A 186 -3.40 9.96 -9.94
C SER A 186 -3.86 11.32 -10.47
N SER A 187 -2.93 12.13 -10.98
CA SER A 187 -3.27 13.36 -11.72
C SER A 187 -4.15 13.11 -12.96
N LEU A 188 -4.18 11.87 -13.47
CA LEU A 188 -5.06 11.46 -14.58
C LEU A 188 -6.42 10.92 -14.11
N ALA A 189 -6.58 10.68 -12.81
CA ALA A 189 -7.80 10.16 -12.20
C ALA A 189 -7.86 10.63 -10.74
N VAL A 190 -8.16 11.92 -10.56
CA VAL A 190 -8.12 12.59 -9.25
C VAL A 190 -9.08 11.97 -8.22
N PRO A 191 -10.30 11.50 -8.58
CA PRO A 191 -11.13 10.74 -7.66
C PRO A 191 -10.54 9.40 -7.19
N GLY A 192 -9.53 8.89 -7.89
CA GLY A 192 -8.87 7.61 -7.63
C GLY A 192 -8.48 6.93 -8.94
N ALA A 193 -7.26 6.39 -9.02
CA ALA A 193 -6.83 5.52 -10.11
C ALA A 193 -7.42 4.12 -9.97
N VAL A 194 -7.47 3.58 -8.76
CA VAL A 194 -8.10 2.29 -8.42
C VAL A 194 -8.71 2.36 -7.02
N ARG A 195 -9.72 1.51 -6.77
CA ARG A 195 -10.34 1.32 -5.45
C ARG A 195 -10.62 -0.15 -5.18
N GLY A 196 -10.50 -0.59 -3.92
CA GLY A 196 -10.89 -1.93 -3.49
C GLY A 196 -11.40 -1.93 -2.04
N GLN A 197 -12.51 -2.63 -1.78
CA GLN A 197 -13.07 -2.77 -0.44
C GLN A 197 -12.30 -3.82 0.37
N LEU A 198 -12.11 -3.58 1.67
CA LEU A 198 -11.61 -4.59 2.61
C LEU A 198 -12.74 -5.58 2.98
N SER A 199 -12.38 -6.82 3.29
CA SER A 199 -13.31 -7.91 3.64
C SER A 199 -12.69 -8.93 4.57
#